data_AF-A0A644W216-F1
#
_entry.id   AF-A0A644W216-F1
#
_cell.length_a   1.000
_cell.length_b   1.000
_cell.length_c   1.000
_cell.angle_alpha   90.00
_cell.angle_beta   90.00
_cell.angle_gamma   90.00
#
_symmetry.space_group_name_H-M   'P 1'
#
loop_
_entity.id
_entity.type
_entity.pdbx_description
1 polymer ?
#
loop_
_entity_poly.entity_id
_entity_poly.type
_entity_poly.pdbx_seq_one_letter_code
_entity_poly.pdbx_strand_id
1 'polypeptide(L)' 'MCKISFFDKISFILVLIGAINWGLIGLLSINIVTLLVGGSVILQRIVYIIIFIAALDIIALVFKCRSLNLFN' A
#
# COMPACT_ATOMS: atom_id res chain seq x y z
N MET A 1 12.52 -18.44 -8.62
CA MET A 1 11.21 -17.82 -8.28
C MET A 1 11.34 -17.10 -6.95
N CYS A 2 10.96 -15.83 -6.89
CA CYS A 2 11.04 -15.03 -5.67
C CYS A 2 10.03 -15.54 -4.63
N LYS A 3 10.49 -15.78 -3.40
CA LYS A 3 9.61 -16.25 -2.31
C LYS A 3 8.85 -15.07 -1.73
N ILE A 4 7.56 -14.98 -2.05
CA ILE A 4 6.64 -13.98 -1.50
C ILE A 4 6.35 -14.33 -0.04
N SER A 5 6.67 -13.42 0.86
CA SER A 5 6.40 -13.54 2.29
C SER A 5 4.92 -13.24 2.59
N PHE A 6 4.49 -13.55 3.81
CA PHE A 6 3.15 -13.18 4.25
C PHE A 6 2.97 -11.65 4.35
N PHE A 7 4.01 -10.93 4.76
CA PHE A 7 4.00 -9.47 4.85
C PHE A 7 3.82 -8.83 3.46
N ASP A 8 4.51 -9.34 2.45
CA ASP A 8 4.41 -8.85 1.06
C ASP A 8 2.96 -8.90 0.54
N LYS A 9 2.21 -9.96 0.91
CA LYS A 9 0.80 -10.10 0.53
C LYS A 9 -0.08 -9.07 1.23
N ILE A 10 0.16 -8.82 2.51
CA ILE A 10 -0.56 -7.79 3.27
C ILE A 10 -0.25 -6.41 2.67
N SER A 11 1.03 -6.13 2.41
CA SER A 11 1.49 -4.90 1.79
C SER A 11 0.79 -4.64 0.46
N PHE A 12 0.67 -5.67 -0.38
CA PHE A 12 -0.06 -5.58 -1.65
C PHE A 12 -1.53 -5.20 -1.46
N ILE A 13 -2.23 -5.84 -0.52
CA ILE A 13 -3.63 -5.52 -0.22
C ILE A 13 -3.78 -4.09 0.31
N LEU A 14 -2.91 -3.66 1.22
CA LEU A 14 -2.92 -2.29 1.78
C LEU A 14 -2.73 -1.23 0.68
N VAL A 15 -1.77 -1.44 -0.21
CA VAL A 15 -1.51 -0.52 -1.32
C VAL A 15 -2.68 -0.49 -2.29
N LEU A 16 -3.31 -1.63 -2.56
CA LEU A 16 -4.50 -1.70 -3.40
C LEU A 16 -5.65 -0.90 -2.80
N ILE A 17 -5.91 -1.03 -1.49
CA ILE A 17 -6.91 -0.23 -0.78
C ILE A 17 -6.59 1.26 -0.88
N GLY A 18 -5.32 1.65 -0.70
CA GLY A 18 -4.87 3.03 -0.84
C GLY A 18 -5.10 3.60 -2.24
N ALA A 19 -4.76 2.83 -3.27
CA ALA A 19 -4.98 3.21 -4.67
C ALA A 19 -6.46 3.38 -5.00
N ILE A 20 -7.32 2.48 -4.52
CA ILE A 20 -8.79 2.60 -4.68
C ILE A 20 -9.30 3.87 -3.98
N ASN A 21 -8.85 4.15 -2.76
CA ASN A 21 -9.26 5.36 -2.04
C ASN A 21 -8.85 6.64 -2.80
N TRP A 22 -7.63 6.71 -3.33
CA TRP A 22 -7.22 7.86 -4.15
C TRP A 22 -7.97 7.96 -5.48
N GLY A 23 -8.31 6.84 -6.11
CA GLY A 23 -9.17 6.81 -7.30
C GLY A 23 -10.56 7.38 -7.01
N LEU A 24 -11.16 7.02 -5.87
CA LEU A 24 -12.47 7.56 -5.46
C LEU A 24 -12.43 9.04 -5.12
N ILE A 25 -11.34 9.52 -4.51
CA ILE A 25 -11.13 10.95 -4.27
C ILE A 25 -11.03 11.69 -5.61
N GLY A 26 -10.28 11.16 -6.57
CA GLY A 26 -10.11 11.79 -7.89
C GLY A 26 -11.38 11.80 -8.74
N LEU A 27 -12.16 10.71 -8.72
CA LEU A 27 -13.35 10.54 -9.57
C LEU A 27 -14.62 11.12 -8.96
N LEU A 28 -14.80 10.95 -7.65
CA LEU A 28 -16.07 11.22 -6.95
C LEU A 28 -15.92 12.20 -5.80
N SER A 29 -14.70 12.67 -5.49
CA SER A 29 -14.40 13.45 -4.27
C SER A 29 -14.77 12.73 -2.98
N ILE A 30 -14.85 11.39 -2.99
CA ILE A 30 -15.19 10.57 -1.83
C ILE A 30 -13.91 10.02 -1.21
N ASN A 31 -13.68 10.32 0.07
CA ASN A 31 -12.57 9.77 0.84
C ASN A 31 -13.07 8.73 1.86
N ILE A 32 -12.91 7.46 1.53
CA ILE A 32 -13.30 6.34 2.41
C ILE A 32 -12.51 6.39 3.72
N VAL A 33 -11.20 6.69 3.66
CA VAL A 33 -10.37 6.75 4.87
C VAL A 33 -10.87 7.84 5.81
N THR A 34 -11.23 9.02 5.30
CA THR A 34 -11.83 10.10 6.11
C THR A 34 -13.17 9.67 6.72
N LEU A 35 -14.02 8.97 5.97
CA LEU A 35 -15.32 8.48 6.43
C LEU A 35 -15.17 7.45 7.56
N LEU A 36 -14.28 6.47 7.40
CA LEU A 36 -14.02 5.42 8.41
C LEU A 36 -13.44 5.99 9.71
N VAL A 37 -12.63 7.03 9.59
CA VAL A 37 -11.89 7.64 10.70
C VAL A 37 -12.67 8.79 11.35
N GLY A 38 -13.87 9.10 10.87
CA GLY A 38 -14.73 10.15 11.44
C GLY A 38 -14.13 11.55 11.30
N GLY A 39 -13.37 11.81 10.24
CA GLY A 39 -12.79 13.13 9.98
C GLY A 39 -11.52 13.47 10.79
N SER A 40 -11.05 12.58 11.67
CA SER A 40 -9.82 12.84 12.44
C SER A 40 -8.58 12.89 11.52
N VAL A 41 -7.90 14.04 11.49
CA VAL A 41 -6.71 14.26 10.67
C VAL A 41 -5.54 13.39 11.12
N ILE A 42 -5.38 13.18 12.42
CA ILE A 42 -4.27 12.40 12.99
C ILE A 42 -4.39 10.94 12.57
N LEU A 43 -5.57 10.36 12.74
CA LEU A 43 -5.83 8.97 12.39
C LEU A 43 -5.73 8.75 10.87
N GLN A 44 -6.19 9.70 10.04
CA GLN A 44 -6.00 9.63 8.58
C GLN A 44 -4.51 9.59 8.21
N ARG A 45 -3.68 10.42 8.84
CA ARG A 45 -2.23 10.42 8.62
C ARG A 45 -1.61 9.07 8.97
N ILE A 46 -2.03 8.45 10.08
CA ILE A 46 -1.56 7.12 10.47
C ILE A 46 -1.88 6.08 9.38
N VAL A 47 -3.11 6.06 8.88
CA VAL A 47 -3.52 5.15 7.80
C VAL A 47 -2.68 5.37 6.55
N TYR A 48 -2.45 6.63 6.14
CA TYR A 48 -1.63 6.93 4.96
C TYR A 48 -0.16 6.56 5.14
N ILE A 49 0.40 6.70 6.35
CA ILE A 49 1.76 6.25 6.67
C ILE A 49 1.87 4.72 6.56
N ILE A 50 0.87 4.00 7.05
CA ILE A 50 0.84 2.52 6.96
C ILE A 50 0.79 2.07 5.50
N ILE A 51 -0.03 2.71 4.66
CA ILE A 51 -0.10 2.44 3.21
C ILE A 51 1.24 2.78 2.53
N PHE A 52 1.88 3.87 2.94
CA PHE A 52 3.20 4.25 2.40
C PHE A 52 4.29 3.21 2.73
N ILE A 53 4.33 2.71 3.98
CA ILE A 53 5.27 1.65 4.38
C ILE A 53 5.01 0.37 3.57
N ALA A 54 3.75 0.00 3.37
CA ALA A 54 3.38 -1.13 2.52
C ALA A 54 3.85 -0.94 1.06
N ALA A 55 3.79 0.26 0.51
CA ALA A 55 4.31 0.54 -0.83
C ALA A 55 5.84 0.36 -0.90
N LEU A 56 6.58 0.80 0.13
CA LEU A 56 8.02 0.59 0.21
C LEU A 56 8.39 -0.91 0.25
N ASP A 57 7.61 -1.72 0.96
CA ASP A 57 7.80 -3.17 1.01
C ASP A 57 7.59 -3.83 -0.38
N ILE A 58 6.58 -3.41 -1.14
CA ILE A 58 6.38 -3.89 -2.52
C ILE A 58 7.55 -3.48 -3.42
N ILE A 59 8.06 -2.24 -3.28
CA ILE A 59 9.23 -1.79 -4.04
C ILE A 59 10.44 -2.66 -3.69
N ALA A 60 10.69 -2.91 -2.40
CA ALA A 60 11.76 -3.78 -1.93
C ALA A 60 11.62 -5.22 -2.47
N LEU A 61 10.40 -5.75 -2.53
CA LEU A 61 10.10 -7.05 -3.13
C LEU A 61 10.51 -7.11 -4.61
N VAL A 62 10.18 -6.09 -5.41
CA VAL A 62 10.55 -6.04 -6.84
C VAL A 62 12.07 -6.13 -7.02
N PHE A 63 12.84 -5.41 -6.20
CA PHE A 63 14.31 -5.48 -6.23
C PHE A 63 14.85 -6.83 -5.76
N LYS A 64 14.28 -7.42 -4.71
CA LYS A 64 14.65 -8.74 -4.21
C LYS A 64 14.41 -9.82 -5.27
N CYS A 65 13.28 -9.75 -5.96
CA CYS A 65 12.93 -10.70 -7.02
C CYS A 65 13.81 -10.53 -8.26
N ARG A 66 14.18 -9.30 -8.62
CA ARG A 66 15.08 -9.02 -9.75
C ARG A 66 16.52 -9.47 -9.46
N SER A 67 17.03 -9.21 -8.26
CA SER A 67 18.37 -9.64 -7.84
C SER A 67 18.56 -11.15 -7.96
N LEU A 68 17.56 -11.94 -7.55
CA LEU A 68 17.58 -13.40 -7.64
C LEU A 68 17.63 -13.94 -9.08
N ASN A 69 17.13 -13.20 -10.08
CA ASN A 69 17.17 -13.61 -11.48
C ASN A 69 18.48 -13.24 -12.20
N LEU A 70 19.37 -12.46 -11.57
CA LEU A 70 20.60 -11.97 -12.19
C LEU A 70 21.81 -12.90 -11.94
N PHE A 71 21.69 -13.80 -10.96
CA PHE A 71 22.73 -14.76 -10.56
C PHE A 71 22.38 -16.22 -10.92
N ASN A 72 21.34 -16.43 -11.71
CA ASN A 72 20.77 -17.74 -12.03
C ASN A 72 20.50 -17.83 -13.53
#